data_AF-A0A559SR92-F1
#
_entry.id   AF-A0A559SR92-F1
#
_cell.length_a   1.000
_cell.length_b   1.000
_cell.length_c   1.000
_cell.angle_alpha   90.00
_cell.angle_beta   90.00
_cell.angle_gamma   90.00
#
_symmetry.space_group_name_H-M   'P 1'
#
loop_
_entity.id
_entity.type
_entity.pdbx_description
1 polymer ?
#
loop_
_entity_poly.entity_id
_entity_poly.type
_entity_poly.pdbx_seq_one_letter_code
_entity_poly.pdbx_strand_id
1 'polypeptide(L)'
;MRAFLDKRARSGETAQRLTEIDQIEASNDAPGLKSRKIIEIAYSDWDVAEAADAKYPGHLTLDRVGEHVQSGYQASDPLSPGVFDKAAEATCIIRVKQVSEGSPSFVDENLTAYHNARNDLEAWRPYLADYDRAWRSCAYRFQFMQARYEKKLEKGKTVTMRDVGEKVGKASSEIGKWWSELTKPVTDAVDEFKAGYQSGQN
;
A
#
# COMPACT_ATOMS: atom_id res chain seq x y z
N MET A 1 -4.47 -29.74 -11.96
CA MET A 1 -5.81 -30.04 -11.39
C MET A 1 -6.06 -29.29 -10.07
N ARG A 2 -5.15 -29.35 -9.07
CA ARG A 2 -5.28 -28.60 -7.79
C ARG A 2 -5.45 -27.08 -7.96
N ALA A 3 -4.56 -26.41 -8.70
CA ALA A 3 -4.64 -24.96 -8.93
C ALA A 3 -5.96 -24.48 -9.60
N PHE A 4 -6.64 -25.35 -10.34
CA PHE A 4 -7.92 -25.02 -10.99
C PHE A 4 -9.10 -25.14 -10.03
N LEU A 5 -9.05 -26.10 -9.10
CA LEU A 5 -10.03 -26.25 -8.02
C LEU A 5 -9.88 -25.11 -7.00
N ASP A 6 -8.64 -24.73 -6.67
CA ASP A 6 -8.35 -23.60 -5.78
C ASP A 6 -8.87 -22.27 -6.36
N LYS A 7 -8.66 -22.03 -7.66
CA LYS A 7 -9.17 -20.83 -8.34
C LYS A 7 -10.70 -20.76 -8.32
N ARG A 8 -11.37 -21.89 -8.58
CA ARG A 8 -12.84 -21.96 -8.56
C ARG A 8 -13.42 -21.77 -7.16
N ALA A 9 -12.79 -22.35 -6.14
CA ALA A 9 -13.17 -22.16 -4.75
C ALA A 9 -13.04 -20.69 -4.33
N ARG A 10 -11.91 -20.04 -4.66
CA ARG A 10 -11.68 -18.61 -4.41
C ARG A 10 -12.73 -17.74 -5.10
N SER A 11 -13.03 -17.99 -6.38
CA SER A 11 -14.08 -17.22 -7.07
C SER A 11 -15.47 -17.39 -6.44
N GLY A 12 -15.79 -18.58 -5.93
CA GLY A 12 -17.04 -18.83 -5.20
C GLY A 12 -17.10 -18.06 -3.88
N GLU A 13 -16.00 -18.07 -3.12
CA GLU A 13 -15.87 -17.31 -1.87
C GLU A 13 -15.96 -15.80 -2.11
N THR A 14 -15.25 -15.26 -3.10
CA THR A 14 -15.34 -13.84 -3.47
C THR A 14 -16.77 -13.45 -3.83
N ALA A 15 -17.47 -14.26 -4.64
CA ALA A 15 -18.86 -13.98 -5.01
C ALA A 15 -19.81 -13.99 -3.80
N GLN A 16 -19.58 -14.89 -2.85
CA GLN A 16 -20.33 -14.91 -1.60
C GLN A 16 -20.10 -13.63 -0.79
N ARG A 17 -18.85 -13.19 -0.63
CA ARG A 17 -18.52 -11.95 0.08
C ARG A 17 -19.12 -10.71 -0.57
N LEU A 18 -19.14 -10.64 -1.90
CA LEU A 18 -19.81 -9.55 -2.62
C LEU A 18 -21.33 -9.57 -2.40
N THR A 19 -21.93 -10.76 -2.29
CA THR A 19 -23.35 -10.89 -1.96
C THR A 19 -23.63 -10.44 -0.51
N GLU A 20 -22.73 -10.75 0.42
CA GLU A 20 -22.83 -10.24 1.81
C GLU A 20 -22.77 -8.71 1.86
N ILE A 21 -21.89 -8.09 1.05
CA ILE A 21 -21.82 -6.62 0.90
C ILE A 21 -23.16 -6.07 0.39
N ASP A 22 -23.75 -6.65 -0.66
CA ASP A 22 -25.06 -6.22 -1.18
C ASP A 22 -26.16 -6.27 -0.12
N GLN A 23 -26.18 -7.34 0.68
CA GLN A 23 -27.15 -7.52 1.75
C GLN A 23 -27.00 -6.46 2.85
N ILE A 24 -25.77 -6.06 3.16
CA ILE A 24 -25.50 -4.99 4.13
C ILE A 24 -25.88 -3.62 3.57
N GLU A 25 -25.57 -3.35 2.30
CA GLU A 25 -25.98 -2.09 1.65
C GLU A 25 -27.51 -1.92 1.71
N ALA A 26 -28.25 -3.00 1.46
CA ALA A 26 -29.72 -3.05 1.52
C ALA A 26 -30.32 -3.16 2.92
N SER A 27 -29.52 -3.33 3.99
CA SER A 27 -30.04 -3.54 5.34
C SER A 27 -30.61 -2.24 5.96
N ASN A 28 -31.23 -2.33 7.13
CA ASN A 28 -31.65 -1.17 7.92
C ASN A 28 -30.62 -0.78 9.00
N ASP A 29 -29.39 -1.31 8.91
CA ASP A 29 -28.33 -0.98 9.87
C ASP A 29 -28.01 0.53 9.83
N ALA A 30 -27.56 1.06 10.97
CA ALA A 30 -27.08 2.43 11.05
C ALA A 30 -25.89 2.65 10.09
N PRO A 31 -25.71 3.88 9.52
CA PRO A 31 -24.67 4.15 8.54
C PRO A 31 -23.25 3.74 8.97
N GLY A 32 -22.86 4.02 10.22
CA GLY A 32 -21.56 3.63 10.77
C GLY A 32 -21.35 2.11 10.80
N LEU A 33 -22.35 1.37 11.28
CA LEU A 33 -22.32 -0.10 11.30
C LEU A 33 -22.30 -0.71 9.90
N LYS A 34 -23.07 -0.16 8.94
CA LYS A 34 -22.99 -0.57 7.52
C LYS A 34 -21.60 -0.38 6.96
N SER A 35 -21.07 0.84 7.12
CA SER A 35 -19.74 1.22 6.65
C SER A 35 -18.68 0.26 7.19
N ARG A 36 -18.67 0.02 8.52
CA ARG A 36 -17.78 -0.94 9.16
C ARG A 36 -17.88 -2.33 8.53
N LYS A 37 -19.09 -2.91 8.48
CA LYS A 37 -19.28 -4.28 7.97
C LYS A 37 -18.83 -4.42 6.51
N ILE A 38 -19.14 -3.46 5.66
CA ILE A 38 -18.73 -3.47 4.24
C ILE A 38 -17.21 -3.43 4.13
N ILE A 39 -16.55 -2.52 4.85
CA ILE A 39 -15.08 -2.37 4.80
C ILE A 39 -14.39 -3.64 5.31
N GLU A 40 -14.85 -4.23 6.41
CA GLU A 40 -14.26 -5.44 7.00
C GLU A 40 -14.40 -6.65 6.07
N ILE A 41 -15.52 -6.75 5.33
CA ILE A 41 -15.69 -7.81 4.33
C ILE A 41 -14.82 -7.53 3.10
N ALA A 42 -14.83 -6.30 2.58
CA ALA A 42 -14.01 -5.93 1.43
C ALA A 42 -12.52 -6.19 1.70
N TYR A 43 -12.04 -5.81 2.88
CA TYR A 43 -10.69 -6.08 3.35
C TYR A 43 -10.53 -7.40 4.11
N SER A 44 -11.41 -8.39 3.94
CA SER A 44 -11.12 -9.74 4.42
C SER A 44 -9.99 -10.38 3.62
N ASP A 45 -9.96 -10.15 2.31
CA ASP A 45 -8.95 -10.64 1.37
C ASP A 45 -8.73 -9.63 0.22
N TRP A 46 -7.54 -9.62 -0.39
CA TRP A 46 -7.25 -8.71 -1.50
C TRP A 46 -8.08 -9.02 -2.76
N ASP A 47 -8.39 -10.30 -3.03
CA ASP A 47 -9.26 -10.70 -4.14
C ASP A 47 -10.69 -10.14 -3.95
N VAL A 48 -11.15 -10.02 -2.70
CA VAL A 48 -12.46 -9.44 -2.37
C VAL A 48 -12.44 -7.92 -2.52
N ALA A 49 -11.40 -7.25 -2.03
CA ALA A 49 -11.24 -5.80 -2.18
C ALA A 49 -11.20 -5.40 -3.67
N GLU A 50 -10.41 -6.12 -4.48
CA GLU A 50 -10.34 -5.86 -5.93
C GLU A 50 -11.69 -6.08 -6.62
N ALA A 51 -12.42 -7.14 -6.26
CA ALA A 51 -13.72 -7.42 -6.84
C ALA A 51 -14.80 -6.40 -6.39
N ALA A 52 -14.72 -5.92 -5.14
CA ALA A 52 -15.59 -4.87 -4.63
C ALA A 52 -15.31 -3.55 -5.36
N ASP A 53 -14.05 -3.14 -5.48
CA ASP A 53 -13.65 -1.92 -6.19
C ASP A 53 -14.05 -1.96 -7.67
N ALA A 54 -13.94 -3.12 -8.32
CA ALA A 54 -14.39 -3.31 -9.70
C ALA A 54 -15.90 -3.19 -9.86
N LYS A 55 -16.67 -3.64 -8.86
CA LYS A 55 -18.14 -3.54 -8.86
C LYS A 55 -18.62 -2.12 -8.53
N TYR A 56 -17.89 -1.39 -7.70
CA TYR A 56 -18.22 -0.03 -7.25
C TYR A 56 -17.10 0.97 -7.59
N PRO A 57 -16.86 1.28 -8.88
CA PRO A 57 -15.69 2.03 -9.32
C PRO A 57 -15.62 3.49 -8.83
N GLY A 58 -16.74 4.04 -8.33
CA GLY A 58 -16.80 5.39 -7.76
C GLY A 58 -16.53 5.47 -6.25
N HIS A 59 -16.39 4.32 -5.58
CA HIS A 59 -16.19 4.22 -4.14
C HIS A 59 -15.22 3.09 -3.84
N LEU A 60 -13.92 3.33 -4.05
CA LEU A 60 -12.89 2.35 -3.72
C LEU A 60 -12.98 2.00 -2.24
N THR A 61 -12.61 0.78 -1.90
CA THR A 61 -12.59 0.30 -0.52
C THR A 61 -11.72 1.22 0.35
N LEU A 62 -10.61 1.72 -0.21
CA LEU A 62 -9.77 2.72 0.44
C LEU A 62 -10.52 4.02 0.76
N ASP A 63 -11.30 4.54 -0.19
CA ASP A 63 -12.07 5.77 -0.02
C ASP A 63 -13.13 5.56 1.08
N ARG A 64 -13.79 4.40 1.09
CA ARG A 64 -14.76 4.03 2.14
C ARG A 64 -14.12 4.00 3.53
N VAL A 65 -12.86 3.56 3.66
CA VAL A 65 -12.12 3.65 4.94
C VAL A 65 -11.89 5.11 5.35
N GLY A 66 -11.48 5.95 4.39
CA GLY A 66 -11.31 7.39 4.64
C GLY A 66 -12.62 8.06 5.08
N GLU A 67 -13.72 7.78 4.38
CA GLU A 67 -15.06 8.28 4.71
C GLU A 67 -15.52 7.82 6.09
N HIS A 68 -15.26 6.56 6.47
CA HIS A 68 -15.59 6.03 7.79
C HIS A 68 -14.89 6.82 8.91
N VAL A 69 -13.61 7.09 8.73
CA VAL A 69 -12.82 7.89 9.68
C VAL A 69 -13.30 9.34 9.71
N GLN A 70 -13.47 9.98 8.55
CA GLN A 70 -13.90 11.38 8.44
C GLN A 70 -15.31 11.62 8.99
N SER A 71 -16.19 10.62 8.88
CA SER A 71 -17.55 10.67 9.44
C SER A 71 -17.57 10.48 10.96
N GLY A 72 -16.42 10.23 11.59
CA GLY A 72 -16.31 10.01 13.04
C GLY A 72 -16.78 8.63 13.50
N TYR A 73 -17.08 7.71 12.57
CA TYR A 73 -17.59 6.37 12.91
C TYR A 73 -16.56 5.53 13.63
N GLN A 74 -15.27 5.84 13.52
CA GLN A 74 -14.24 5.15 14.27
C GLN A 74 -14.45 5.23 15.80
N ALA A 75 -15.20 6.22 16.30
CA ALA A 75 -15.54 6.34 17.73
C ALA A 75 -16.69 5.42 18.17
N SER A 76 -17.66 5.13 17.30
CA SER A 76 -18.85 4.33 17.62
C SER A 76 -18.78 2.90 17.08
N ASP A 77 -18.25 2.75 15.87
CA ASP A 77 -18.22 1.53 15.07
C ASP A 77 -16.79 1.26 14.57
N PRO A 78 -15.81 1.06 15.46
CA PRO A 78 -14.40 1.00 15.09
C PRO A 78 -14.10 -0.12 14.09
N LEU A 79 -13.32 0.22 13.07
CA LEU A 79 -12.69 -0.75 12.17
C LEU A 79 -11.58 -1.53 12.89
N SER A 80 -11.39 -2.78 12.49
CA SER A 80 -10.32 -3.63 12.99
C SER A 80 -8.94 -3.06 12.62
N PRO A 81 -7.89 -3.27 13.46
CA PRO A 81 -6.55 -2.78 13.13
C PRO A 81 -6.02 -3.28 11.77
N GLY A 82 -6.39 -4.51 11.38
CA GLY A 82 -5.98 -5.09 10.09
C GLY A 82 -6.55 -4.37 8.86
N VAL A 83 -7.68 -3.67 9.01
CA VAL A 83 -8.24 -2.81 7.95
C VAL A 83 -7.32 -1.62 7.67
N PHE A 84 -6.77 -0.99 8.71
CA PHE A 84 -5.87 0.14 8.53
C PHE A 84 -4.53 -0.26 7.94
N ASP A 85 -4.01 -1.44 8.29
CA ASP A 85 -2.83 -2.01 7.63
C ASP A 85 -3.07 -2.20 6.12
N LYS A 86 -4.25 -2.69 5.73
CA LYS A 86 -4.64 -2.87 4.32
C LYS A 86 -4.88 -1.54 3.60
N ALA A 87 -5.51 -0.57 4.25
CA ALA A 87 -5.71 0.78 3.70
C ALA A 87 -4.37 1.49 3.45
N ALA A 88 -3.43 1.38 4.40
CA ALA A 88 -2.06 1.85 4.26
C ALA A 88 -1.32 1.17 3.09
N GLU A 89 -1.48 -0.15 2.94
CA GLU A 89 -0.90 -0.88 1.81
C GLU A 89 -1.54 -0.49 0.47
N ALA A 90 -2.86 -0.33 0.41
CA ALA A 90 -3.59 0.07 -0.80
C ALA A 90 -3.14 1.47 -1.27
N THR A 91 -3.00 2.41 -0.34
CA THR A 91 -2.47 3.76 -0.58
C THR A 91 -1.10 3.68 -1.24
N CYS A 92 -0.21 2.84 -0.72
CA CYS A 92 1.11 2.62 -1.31
C CYS A 92 1.03 2.03 -2.73
N ILE A 93 0.19 1.00 -2.93
CA ILE A 93 0.03 0.32 -4.21
C ILE A 93 -0.45 1.29 -5.30
N ILE A 94 -1.34 2.22 -4.98
CA ILE A 94 -1.81 3.24 -5.94
C ILE A 94 -0.64 4.07 -6.46
N ARG A 95 0.26 4.53 -5.58
CA ARG A 95 1.45 5.30 -5.96
C ARG A 95 2.44 4.47 -6.77
N VAL A 96 2.67 3.22 -6.37
CA VAL A 96 3.52 2.29 -7.11
C VAL A 96 3.00 2.06 -8.54
N LYS A 97 1.69 1.87 -8.71
CA LYS A 97 1.06 1.64 -10.03
C LYS A 97 1.14 2.84 -10.97
N GLN A 98 1.37 4.05 -10.46
CA GLN A 98 1.53 5.27 -11.26
C GLN A 98 2.93 5.42 -11.87
N VAL A 99 3.91 4.64 -11.41
CA VAL A 99 5.31 4.72 -11.88
C VAL A 99 5.52 3.75 -13.03
N SER A 100 6.04 4.24 -14.15
CA SER A 100 6.39 3.41 -15.31
C SER A 100 7.90 3.16 -15.38
N GLU A 101 8.33 1.92 -15.19
CA GLU A 101 9.74 1.49 -15.39
C GLU A 101 10.26 1.72 -16.82
N GLY A 102 9.39 2.03 -17.78
CA GLY A 102 9.77 2.38 -19.15
C GLY A 102 9.90 3.89 -19.40
N SER A 103 9.56 4.73 -18.41
CA SER A 103 9.62 6.18 -18.55
C SER A 103 11.08 6.68 -18.64
N PRO A 104 11.39 7.65 -19.51
CA PRO A 104 12.69 8.32 -19.50
C PRO A 104 12.95 9.08 -18.20
N SER A 105 11.90 9.47 -17.48
CA SER A 105 11.94 10.13 -16.16
C SER A 105 11.69 9.16 -15.00
N PHE A 106 11.89 7.85 -15.20
CA PHE A 106 11.57 6.83 -14.20
C PHE A 106 12.14 7.13 -12.82
N VAL A 107 13.41 7.56 -12.72
CA VAL A 107 14.07 7.79 -11.42
C VAL A 107 13.35 8.88 -10.62
N ASP A 108 13.05 10.00 -11.28
CA ASP A 108 12.37 11.15 -10.65
C ASP A 108 10.90 10.82 -10.34
N GLU A 109 10.20 10.11 -11.22
CA GLU A 109 8.83 9.62 -11.00
C GLU A 109 8.76 8.65 -9.82
N ASN A 110 9.69 7.71 -9.74
CA ASN A 110 9.77 6.72 -8.67
C ASN A 110 10.04 7.38 -7.31
N LEU A 111 10.97 8.34 -7.27
CA LEU A 111 11.26 9.12 -6.07
C LEU A 111 10.07 10.00 -5.64
N THR A 112 9.44 10.68 -6.60
CA THR A 112 8.26 11.51 -6.33
C THR A 112 7.11 10.67 -5.78
N ALA A 113 6.85 9.51 -6.40
CA ALA A 113 5.83 8.58 -5.95
C ALA A 113 6.14 8.00 -4.56
N TYR A 114 7.42 7.74 -4.25
CA TYR A 114 7.86 7.34 -2.92
C TYR A 114 7.55 8.39 -1.85
N HIS A 115 7.87 9.67 -2.12
CA HIS A 115 7.56 10.75 -1.20
C HIS A 115 6.05 10.96 -1.02
N ASN A 116 5.29 10.89 -2.10
CA ASN A 116 3.83 10.97 -2.05
C ASN A 116 3.24 9.81 -1.25
N ALA A 117 3.74 8.58 -1.45
CA ALA A 117 3.30 7.42 -0.69
C ALA A 117 3.57 7.58 0.81
N ARG A 118 4.71 8.18 1.19
CA ARG A 118 5.00 8.48 2.59
C ARG A 118 4.00 9.46 3.18
N ASN A 119 3.76 10.56 2.47
CA ASN A 119 2.84 11.61 2.91
C ASN A 119 1.41 11.07 3.06
N ASP A 120 0.95 10.23 2.13
CA ASP A 120 -0.37 9.61 2.25
C ASP A 120 -0.41 8.61 3.42
N LEU A 121 0.69 7.88 3.68
CA LEU A 121 0.79 6.95 4.82
C LEU A 121 0.70 7.68 6.17
N GLU A 122 1.15 8.94 6.26
CA GLU A 122 1.04 9.75 7.49
C GLU A 122 -0.41 9.91 7.93
N ALA A 123 -1.37 9.98 7.00
CA ALA A 123 -2.79 10.08 7.33
C ALA A 123 -3.29 8.85 8.12
N TRP A 124 -2.66 7.69 7.93
CA TRP A 124 -3.01 6.44 8.61
C TRP A 124 -2.25 6.25 9.93
N ARG A 125 -1.22 7.05 10.22
CA ARG A 125 -0.36 6.91 11.41
C ARG A 125 -1.14 6.74 12.72
N PRO A 126 -2.22 7.48 13.02
CA PRO A 126 -2.96 7.33 14.28
C PRO A 126 -3.67 5.99 14.44
N TYR A 127 -3.90 5.26 13.34
CA TYR A 127 -4.69 4.03 13.30
C TYR A 127 -3.84 2.77 13.11
N LEU A 128 -2.56 2.92 12.80
CA LEU A 128 -1.63 1.83 12.58
C LEU A 128 -1.00 1.37 13.90
N ALA A 129 -0.94 0.05 14.09
CA ALA A 129 -0.25 -0.54 15.25
C ALA A 129 1.29 -0.36 15.17
N ASP A 130 1.84 -0.42 13.96
CA ASP A 130 3.27 -0.22 13.70
C ASP A 130 3.46 0.50 12.36
N TYR A 131 3.53 1.83 12.44
CA TYR A 131 3.76 2.69 11.29
C TYR A 131 5.06 2.33 10.56
N ASP A 132 6.15 2.04 11.29
CA ASP A 132 7.46 1.81 10.68
C ASP A 132 7.50 0.50 9.92
N ARG A 133 6.76 -0.52 10.38
CA ARG A 133 6.57 -1.77 9.63
C ARG A 133 5.74 -1.54 8.36
N ALA A 134 4.63 -0.80 8.45
CA ALA A 134 3.81 -0.47 7.30
C ALA A 134 4.60 0.32 6.25
N TRP A 135 5.37 1.32 6.70
CA TRP A 135 6.23 2.11 5.84
C TRP A 135 7.34 1.30 5.20
N ARG A 136 8.05 0.45 5.97
CA ARG A 136 9.11 -0.42 5.42
C ARG A 136 8.57 -1.35 4.32
N SER A 137 7.39 -1.93 4.52
CA SER A 137 6.71 -2.73 3.49
C SER A 137 6.44 -1.92 2.22
N CYS A 138 5.93 -0.71 2.37
CA CYS A 138 5.66 0.19 1.25
C CYS A 138 6.94 0.63 0.52
N ALA A 139 7.92 1.14 1.25
CA ALA A 139 9.21 1.61 0.76
C ALA A 139 9.95 0.53 -0.05
N TYR A 140 9.88 -0.73 0.40
CA TYR A 140 10.49 -1.86 -0.30
C TYR A 140 10.00 -2.01 -1.74
N ARG A 141 8.73 -1.68 -2.04
CA ARG A 141 8.18 -1.78 -3.40
C ARG A 141 8.86 -0.81 -4.36
N PHE A 142 9.11 0.44 -3.93
CA PHE A 142 9.82 1.44 -4.72
C PHE A 142 11.31 1.10 -4.90
N GLN A 143 11.95 0.63 -3.83
CA GLN A 143 13.33 0.15 -3.88
C GLN A 143 13.50 -1.03 -4.85
N PHE A 144 12.53 -1.95 -4.85
CA PHE A 144 12.53 -3.09 -5.76
C PHE A 144 12.33 -2.68 -7.22
N MET A 145 11.46 -1.70 -7.50
CA MET A 145 11.32 -1.12 -8.84
C MET A 145 12.62 -0.46 -9.31
N GLN A 146 13.24 0.35 -8.44
CA GLN A 146 14.53 0.99 -8.72
C GLN A 146 15.60 -0.04 -9.09
N ALA A 147 15.75 -1.09 -8.26
CA ALA A 147 16.72 -2.15 -8.50
C ALA A 147 16.48 -2.89 -9.84
N ARG A 148 15.21 -3.10 -10.21
CA ARG A 148 14.85 -3.70 -11.50
C ARG A 148 15.21 -2.81 -12.68
N TYR A 149 14.97 -1.51 -12.56
CA TYR A 149 15.30 -0.52 -13.59
C TYR A 149 16.82 -0.44 -13.81
N GLU A 150 17.61 -0.30 -12.76
CA GLU A 150 19.07 -0.26 -12.85
C GLU A 150 19.64 -1.53 -13.47
N LYS A 151 19.14 -2.71 -13.06
CA LYS A 151 19.53 -3.98 -13.65
C LYS A 151 19.23 -4.06 -15.15
N LYS A 152 18.16 -3.41 -15.63
CA LYS A 152 17.87 -3.32 -17.08
C LYS A 152 18.90 -2.43 -17.79
N LEU A 153 19.29 -1.30 -17.17
CA LEU A 153 20.31 -0.42 -17.71
C LEU A 153 21.70 -1.08 -17.76
N GLU A 154 22.09 -1.83 -16.72
CA GLU A 154 23.35 -2.58 -16.68
C GLU A 154 23.42 -3.66 -17.76
N LYS A 155 22.34 -4.42 -17.96
CA LYS A 155 22.24 -5.41 -19.04
C LYS A 155 22.35 -4.76 -20.43
N GLY A 156 21.90 -3.52 -20.58
CA GLY A 156 22.07 -2.73 -21.79
C GLY A 156 23.52 -2.25 -22.03
N LYS A 157 24.36 -2.19 -20.99
CA LYS A 157 25.73 -1.68 -21.07
C LYS A 157 26.80 -2.77 -21.23
N THR A 158 26.56 -4.03 -20.86
CA THR A 158 27.54 -5.11 -21.06
C THR A 158 26.93 -6.51 -20.92
N VAL A 159 26.97 -7.31 -21.99
CA VAL A 159 26.80 -8.77 -21.92
C VAL A 159 28.19 -9.41 -21.78
N THR A 160 28.57 -9.80 -20.56
CA THR A 160 29.43 -10.97 -20.33
C THR A 160 28.94 -11.69 -19.07
N MET A 161 28.46 -12.92 -19.23
CA MET A 161 27.71 -13.70 -18.21
C MET A 161 28.52 -14.15 -16.97
N ARG A 162 29.75 -13.67 -16.76
CA ARG A 162 30.65 -14.23 -15.74
C ARG A 162 30.62 -13.54 -14.36
N ASP A 163 29.94 -12.40 -14.23
CA ASP A 163 29.93 -11.59 -12.98
C ASP A 163 28.58 -11.54 -12.22
N VAL A 164 27.52 -12.17 -12.74
CA VAL A 164 26.14 -11.90 -12.32
C VAL A 164 25.84 -12.39 -10.89
N GLY A 165 26.56 -13.40 -10.38
CA GLY A 165 26.30 -13.97 -9.05
C GLY A 165 26.84 -13.14 -7.88
N GLU A 166 27.98 -12.47 -8.06
CA GLU A 166 28.68 -11.77 -6.98
C GLU A 166 28.32 -10.27 -6.91
N LYS A 167 27.90 -9.67 -8.05
CA LYS A 167 27.47 -8.26 -8.11
C LYS A 167 26.07 -8.02 -7.56
N VAL A 168 25.17 -9.00 -7.58
CA VAL A 168 23.77 -8.83 -7.10
C VAL A 168 23.69 -8.53 -5.60
N GLY A 169 24.59 -9.08 -4.78
CA GLY A 169 24.66 -8.79 -3.35
C GLY A 169 25.27 -7.44 -3.00
N LYS A 170 26.20 -6.93 -3.83
CA LYS A 170 26.81 -5.60 -3.65
C LYS A 170 25.89 -4.49 -4.16
N ALA A 171 25.30 -4.67 -5.34
CA ALA A 171 24.37 -3.71 -5.93
C ALA A 171 23.14 -3.49 -5.04
N SER A 172 22.55 -4.53 -4.45
CA SER A 172 21.44 -4.36 -3.51
C SER A 172 21.82 -3.57 -2.25
N SER A 173 23.04 -3.74 -1.74
CA SER A 173 23.55 -2.95 -0.60
C SER A 173 23.85 -1.50 -0.96
N GLU A 174 24.32 -1.24 -2.18
CA GLU A 174 24.61 0.10 -2.70
C GLU A 174 23.33 0.86 -3.07
N ILE A 175 22.33 0.17 -3.63
CA ILE A 175 20.98 0.70 -3.86
C ILE A 175 20.32 1.08 -2.53
N GLY A 176 20.42 0.23 -1.51
CA GLY A 176 19.90 0.55 -0.18
C GLY A 176 20.53 1.80 0.42
N LYS A 177 21.85 2.00 0.23
CA LYS A 177 22.56 3.20 0.68
C LYS A 177 22.19 4.44 -0.14
N TRP A 178 22.21 4.34 -1.47
CA TRP A 178 21.83 5.42 -2.37
C TRP A 178 20.39 5.88 -2.13
N TRP A 179 19.45 4.93 -2.02
CA TRP A 179 18.05 5.22 -1.73
C TRP A 179 17.88 5.88 -0.35
N SER A 180 18.61 5.39 0.65
CA SER A 180 18.63 5.99 1.99
C SER A 180 19.14 7.43 1.94
N GLU A 181 20.24 7.70 1.24
CA GLU A 181 20.80 9.05 1.09
C GLU A 181 19.87 10.02 0.37
N LEU A 182 19.19 9.57 -0.68
CA LEU A 182 18.32 10.40 -1.50
C LEU A 182 17.00 10.73 -0.81
N THR A 183 16.49 9.79 -0.01
CA THR A 183 15.23 9.98 0.73
C THR A 183 15.44 10.64 2.09
N LYS A 184 16.69 10.67 2.59
CA LYS A 184 17.11 11.20 3.89
C LYS A 184 16.56 12.58 4.23
N PRO A 185 16.59 13.61 3.37
CA PRO A 185 16.14 14.95 3.74
C PRO A 185 14.66 14.99 4.16
N VAL A 186 13.84 14.14 3.53
CA VAL A 186 12.41 14.01 3.88
C VAL A 186 12.24 13.14 5.12
N THR A 187 13.09 12.13 5.30
CA THR A 187 13.12 11.31 6.52
C THR A 187 13.43 12.13 7.75
N ASP A 188 14.50 12.92 7.67
CA ASP A 188 14.96 13.79 8.74
C ASP A 188 13.90 14.87 9.03
N ALA A 189 13.29 15.49 8.00
CA ALA A 189 12.24 16.50 8.21
C ALA A 189 10.97 15.95 8.89
N VAL A 190 10.54 14.73 8.55
CA VAL A 190 9.39 14.08 9.19
C VAL A 190 9.72 13.68 10.64
N ASP A 191 10.93 13.17 10.88
CA ASP A 191 11.35 12.77 12.21
C ASP A 191 11.62 13.97 13.14
N GLU A 192 12.13 15.08 12.59
CA GLU A 192 12.30 16.36 13.28
C GLU A 192 10.95 17.00 13.62
N PHE A 193 9.96 16.92 12.71
CA PHE A 193 8.59 17.32 13.01
C PHE A 193 7.97 16.48 14.14
N LYS A 194 8.16 15.15 14.16
CA LYS A 194 7.70 14.30 15.27
C LYS A 194 8.38 14.64 16.60
N ALA A 195 9.68 14.86 16.58
CA ALA A 195 10.43 15.26 17.76
C ALA A 195 9.94 16.61 18.30
N GLY A 196 9.63 17.56 17.40
CA GLY A 196 8.99 18.84 17.74
C GLY A 196 7.58 18.68 18.32
N TYR A 197 6.76 17.78 17.77
CA TYR A 197 5.40 17.55 18.24
C TYR A 197 5.36 16.84 19.61
N GLN A 198 6.23 15.85 19.83
CA GLN A 198 6.34 15.15 21.12
C GLN A 198 6.97 16.03 22.22
N SER A 199 7.87 16.94 21.87
CA SER A 199 8.42 17.90 22.84
C SER A 199 7.46 19.03 23.20
N GLY A 200 6.50 19.36 22.34
CA GLY A 200 5.42 20.32 22.62
C GLY A 200 4.24 19.78 23.42
N GLN A 201 4.18 18.46 23.70
CA GLN A 201 3.16 17.81 24.53
C GLN A 201 3.62 17.54 25.98
N ASN A 202 4.83 17.97 26.36
CA ASN A 202 5.34 17.94 27.73
C ASN A 202 5.27 19.31 28.41
#